data_AF-A0A2D8M8Y2-F1
#
_entry.id   AF-A0A2D8M8Y2-F1
#
_cell.length_a   1.000
_cell.length_b   1.000
_cell.length_c   1.000
_cell.angle_alpha   90.00
_cell.angle_beta   90.00
_cell.angle_gamma   90.00
#
_symmetry.space_group_name_H-M   'P 1'
#
loop_
_entity.id
_entity.type
_entity.pdbx_description
1 polymer ?
#
loop_
_entity_poly.entity_id
_entity_poly.type
_entity_poly.pdbx_seq_one_letter_code
_entity_poly.pdbx_strand_id
1 'polypeptide(L)'
;MKVRAALALYAVAAMAAPLGAAGPSRTEAARAAIHPVASEAEMRHWLGRVPRTNDYPPDFETTLRDQGSAFLIEMSSAPGCLPCGDLWGKLGKLRTRFGVAVRTIGENEAMLRSGRLGLPWIGHPVAWLRPAGDPNRLIPIAIGTDLEANLARNIYLGVKMQTGVRPVVGVRAMAKFTGIVGAGKFPGTRR
;
A
#
# COMPACT_ATOMS: atom_id res chain seq x y z
N MET A 1 71.54 -34.35 12.71
CA MET A 1 70.65 -34.04 11.56
C MET A 1 69.42 -33.32 12.09
N LYS A 2 69.08 -32.21 11.45
CA LYS A 2 68.00 -31.27 11.81
C LYS A 2 66.63 -31.90 11.50
N VAL A 3 65.61 -31.71 12.34
CA VAL A 3 64.29 -31.16 11.94
C VAL A 3 63.59 -30.61 13.19
N ARG A 4 63.26 -29.31 13.15
CA ARG A 4 62.34 -28.61 14.05
C ARG A 4 60.91 -28.87 13.56
N ALA A 5 59.97 -29.14 14.46
CA ALA A 5 58.55 -29.07 14.12
C ALA A 5 57.82 -28.28 15.23
N ALA A 6 57.63 -26.98 14.97
CA ALA A 6 56.73 -26.13 15.74
C ALA A 6 55.30 -26.51 15.35
N LEU A 7 54.48 -26.88 16.32
CA LEU A 7 53.05 -27.09 16.11
C LEU A 7 52.37 -25.71 16.10
N ALA A 8 51.97 -25.27 14.91
CA ALA A 8 51.18 -24.06 14.71
C ALA A 8 49.74 -24.31 15.18
N LEU A 9 49.26 -23.45 16.07
CA LEU A 9 47.87 -23.37 16.50
C LEU A 9 47.03 -22.86 15.32
N TYR A 10 46.24 -23.74 14.69
CA TYR A 10 45.25 -23.32 13.68
C TYR A 10 44.03 -22.73 14.38
N ALA A 11 43.88 -21.41 14.34
CA ALA A 11 42.62 -20.74 14.65
C ALA A 11 41.63 -20.99 13.49
N VAL A 12 40.63 -21.84 13.73
CA VAL A 12 39.49 -21.97 12.82
C VAL A 12 38.62 -20.72 12.97
N ALA A 13 38.80 -19.76 12.07
CA ALA A 13 37.85 -18.67 11.89
C ALA A 13 36.56 -19.26 11.31
N ALA A 14 35.52 -19.37 12.15
CA ALA A 14 34.17 -19.68 11.71
C ALA A 14 33.67 -18.52 10.85
N MET A 15 33.78 -18.68 9.52
CA MET A 15 33.07 -17.86 8.55
C MET A 15 31.58 -18.23 8.65
N ALA A 16 30.85 -17.57 9.54
CA ALA A 16 29.40 -17.53 9.46
C ALA A 16 29.03 -16.75 8.19
N ALA A 17 28.85 -17.46 7.09
CA ALA A 17 28.23 -16.90 5.90
C ALA A 17 26.85 -16.33 6.31
N PRO A 18 26.48 -15.12 5.89
CA PRO A 18 25.10 -14.69 6.05
C PRO A 18 24.27 -15.69 5.24
N LEU A 19 23.39 -16.44 5.91
CA LEU A 19 22.29 -17.13 5.27
C LEU A 19 21.45 -16.04 4.59
N GLY A 20 21.77 -15.74 3.34
CA GLY A 20 20.94 -14.89 2.50
C GLY A 20 19.59 -15.58 2.44
N ALA A 21 18.59 -14.98 3.07
CA ALA A 21 17.21 -15.37 2.83
C ALA A 21 17.00 -15.28 1.31
N ALA A 22 16.73 -16.42 0.67
CA ALA A 22 16.41 -16.43 -0.74
C ALA A 22 15.23 -15.46 -0.93
N GLY A 23 15.44 -14.43 -1.76
CA GLY A 23 14.35 -13.52 -2.11
C GLY A 23 13.19 -14.32 -2.70
N PRO A 24 11.93 -13.91 -2.48
CA PRO A 24 10.77 -14.63 -2.99
C PRO A 24 10.93 -14.88 -4.49
N SER A 25 10.60 -16.09 -4.94
CA SER A 25 10.69 -16.45 -6.36
C SER A 25 9.80 -15.54 -7.20
N ARG A 26 10.12 -15.35 -8.49
CA ARG A 26 9.28 -14.58 -9.41
C ARG A 26 7.82 -15.05 -9.41
N THR A 27 7.58 -16.34 -9.21
CA THR A 27 6.25 -16.94 -9.11
C THR A 27 5.56 -16.63 -7.78
N GLU A 28 6.29 -16.62 -6.67
CA GLU A 28 5.76 -16.16 -5.38
C GLU A 28 5.50 -14.64 -5.39
N ALA A 29 6.37 -13.85 -6.01
CA ALA A 29 6.17 -12.43 -6.24
C ALA A 29 4.95 -12.16 -7.13
N ALA A 30 4.73 -12.97 -8.18
CA ALA A 30 3.55 -12.89 -9.03
C ALA A 30 2.26 -13.31 -8.29
N ARG A 31 2.33 -14.31 -7.40
CA ARG A 31 1.21 -14.73 -6.55
C ARG A 31 0.91 -13.77 -5.41
N ALA A 32 1.91 -13.01 -4.97
CA ALA A 32 1.79 -12.03 -3.90
C ALA A 32 1.43 -10.62 -4.39
N ALA A 33 1.26 -10.44 -5.71
CA ALA A 33 0.54 -9.30 -6.25
C ALA A 33 -0.85 -9.29 -5.60
N ILE A 34 -1.10 -8.27 -4.77
CA ILE A 34 -2.31 -8.17 -3.94
C ILE A 34 -3.60 -8.13 -4.80
N HIS A 35 -3.47 -8.05 -6.13
CA HIS A 35 -4.56 -7.97 -7.11
C HIS A 35 -4.25 -8.83 -8.34
N PRO A 36 -4.73 -10.09 -8.40
CA PRO A 36 -4.58 -10.96 -9.56
C PRO A 36 -5.62 -10.60 -10.63
N VAL A 37 -5.56 -9.36 -11.11
CA VAL A 37 -6.42 -8.86 -12.18
C VAL A 37 -5.55 -8.70 -13.41
N ALA A 38 -5.66 -9.66 -14.34
CA ALA A 38 -4.91 -9.69 -15.59
C ALA A 38 -5.74 -9.17 -16.78
N SER A 39 -7.05 -9.02 -16.62
CA SER A 39 -7.98 -8.54 -17.65
C SER A 39 -9.01 -7.54 -17.12
N GLU A 40 -9.63 -6.78 -18.01
CA GLU A 40 -10.74 -5.89 -17.61
C GLU A 40 -11.94 -6.64 -17.05
N ALA A 41 -12.22 -7.86 -17.54
CA ALA A 41 -13.33 -8.67 -17.06
C ALA A 41 -13.11 -9.08 -15.60
N GLU A 42 -11.89 -9.54 -15.28
CA GLU A 42 -11.49 -9.82 -13.90
C GLU A 42 -11.51 -8.56 -13.04
N MET A 43 -11.15 -7.40 -13.59
CA MET A 43 -11.20 -6.12 -12.88
C MET A 43 -12.62 -5.73 -12.51
N ARG A 44 -13.55 -5.85 -13.47
CA ARG A 44 -14.98 -5.60 -13.25
C ARG A 44 -15.56 -6.57 -12.22
N HIS A 45 -15.23 -7.85 -12.33
CA HIS A 45 -15.65 -8.86 -11.37
C HIS A 45 -15.09 -8.58 -9.96
N TRP A 46 -13.82 -8.20 -9.87
CA TRP A 46 -13.19 -7.79 -8.61
C TRP A 46 -13.92 -6.59 -7.99
N LEU A 47 -14.05 -5.49 -8.74
CA LEU A 47 -14.69 -4.27 -8.27
C LEU A 47 -16.17 -4.47 -7.89
N GLY A 48 -16.87 -5.39 -8.54
CA GLY A 48 -18.25 -5.75 -8.19
C GLY A 48 -18.39 -6.39 -6.80
N ARG A 49 -17.32 -6.96 -6.24
CA ARG A 49 -17.32 -7.55 -4.89
C ARG A 49 -16.87 -6.57 -3.80
N VAL A 50 -16.26 -5.45 -4.18
CA VAL A 50 -15.73 -4.47 -3.23
C VAL A 50 -16.88 -3.68 -2.61
N PRO A 51 -17.04 -3.67 -1.27
CA PRO A 51 -18.08 -2.86 -0.63
C PRO A 51 -17.90 -1.38 -0.96
N ARG A 52 -19.00 -0.74 -1.34
CA ARG A 52 -19.00 0.68 -1.71
C ARG A 52 -19.23 1.57 -0.50
N THR A 53 -18.44 2.63 -0.40
CA THR A 53 -18.74 3.77 0.47
C THR A 53 -19.95 4.50 -0.07
N ASN A 54 -21.03 4.51 0.71
CA ASN A 54 -22.29 5.11 0.30
C ASN A 54 -22.55 6.47 0.95
N ASP A 55 -21.83 6.79 2.03
CA ASP A 55 -21.99 8.04 2.77
C ASP A 55 -20.63 8.54 3.30
N TYR A 56 -20.57 9.80 3.69
CA TYR A 56 -19.36 10.46 4.18
C TYR A 56 -19.63 11.35 5.41
N PRO A 57 -18.61 11.64 6.23
CA PRO A 57 -18.71 12.63 7.29
C PRO A 57 -19.16 14.01 6.76
N PRO A 58 -19.89 14.81 7.55
CA PRO A 58 -20.33 16.15 7.13
C PRO A 58 -19.19 17.09 6.72
N ASP A 59 -17.98 16.91 7.29
CA ASP A 59 -16.78 17.71 6.99
C ASP A 59 -15.97 17.15 5.81
N PHE A 60 -16.45 16.13 5.09
CA PHE A 60 -15.67 15.43 4.07
C PHE A 60 -15.24 16.32 2.90
N GLU A 61 -16.21 16.97 2.23
CA GLU A 61 -15.94 17.81 1.06
C GLU A 61 -15.09 19.02 1.43
N THR A 62 -15.42 19.69 2.54
CA THR A 62 -14.70 20.88 3.00
C THR A 62 -13.27 20.53 3.37
N THR A 63 -13.05 19.47 4.15
CA THR A 63 -11.70 19.00 4.50
C THR A 63 -10.86 18.74 3.25
N LEU A 64 -11.40 18.00 2.27
CA LEU A 64 -10.63 17.63 1.09
C LEU A 64 -10.34 18.82 0.16
N ARG A 65 -11.29 19.75 -0.01
CA ARG A 65 -11.08 20.93 -0.85
C ARG A 65 -10.10 21.92 -0.22
N ASP A 66 -10.22 22.15 1.08
CA ASP A 66 -9.41 23.14 1.79
C ASP A 66 -7.98 22.66 2.00
N GLN A 67 -7.80 21.36 2.25
CA GLN A 67 -6.50 20.81 2.64
C GLN A 67 -5.84 19.96 1.54
N GLY A 68 -6.58 19.50 0.53
CA GLY A 68 -6.09 18.50 -0.43
C GLY A 68 -4.81 18.92 -1.16
N SER A 69 -4.67 20.21 -1.48
CA SER A 69 -3.48 20.77 -2.14
C SER A 69 -2.20 20.70 -1.30
N ALA A 70 -2.30 20.54 0.02
CA ALA A 70 -1.15 20.33 0.91
C ALA A 70 -0.59 18.91 0.85
N PHE A 71 -1.24 18.00 0.11
CA PHE A 71 -0.91 16.58 0.05
C PHE A 71 -0.53 16.13 -1.35
N LEU A 72 0.23 15.04 -1.38
CA LEU A 72 0.60 14.32 -2.58
C LEU A 72 0.23 12.85 -2.42
N ILE A 73 -0.36 12.30 -3.48
CA ILE A 73 -0.54 10.87 -3.67
C ILE A 73 0.56 10.37 -4.59
N GLU A 74 1.27 9.34 -4.14
CA GLU A 74 2.34 8.68 -4.85
C GLU A 74 1.94 7.23 -5.07
N MET A 75 2.00 6.73 -6.30
CA MET A 75 1.63 5.35 -6.61
C MET A 75 2.71 4.56 -7.33
N SER A 76 2.86 3.29 -6.98
CA SER A 76 3.65 2.34 -7.76
C SER A 76 2.92 2.02 -9.07
N SER A 77 3.68 1.71 -10.11
CA SER A 77 3.15 1.32 -11.41
C SER A 77 4.11 0.38 -12.11
N ALA A 78 3.61 -0.35 -13.11
CA ALA A 78 4.40 -1.21 -13.97
C ALA A 78 3.88 -1.13 -15.42
N PRO A 79 4.74 -1.32 -16.44
CA PRO A 79 4.30 -1.37 -17.83
C PRO A 79 3.21 -2.44 -18.04
N GLY A 80 2.17 -2.10 -18.80
CA GLY A 80 1.06 -3.02 -19.09
C GLY A 80 0.13 -3.33 -17.91
N CYS A 81 0.31 -2.69 -16.76
CA CYS A 81 -0.52 -2.91 -15.58
C CYS A 81 -1.92 -2.29 -15.74
N LEU A 82 -2.92 -3.09 -16.07
CA LEU A 82 -4.32 -2.64 -16.18
C LEU A 82 -4.84 -1.99 -14.88
N PRO A 83 -4.67 -2.59 -13.68
CA PRO A 83 -5.12 -1.96 -12.44
C PRO A 83 -4.42 -0.63 -12.14
N CYS A 84 -3.19 -0.43 -12.62
CA CYS A 84 -2.45 0.82 -12.46
C CYS A 84 -3.08 1.93 -13.30
N GLY A 85 -3.45 1.65 -14.55
CA GLY A 85 -4.16 2.60 -15.41
C GLY A 85 -5.53 2.99 -14.84
N ASP A 86 -6.28 2.01 -14.32
CA ASP A 86 -7.57 2.25 -13.66
C ASP A 86 -7.43 3.14 -12.41
N LEU A 87 -6.49 2.82 -11.51
CA LEU A 87 -6.25 3.63 -10.32
C LEU A 87 -5.78 5.04 -10.70
N TRP A 88 -4.87 5.17 -11.67
CA TRP A 88 -4.40 6.46 -12.17
C TRP A 88 -5.56 7.33 -12.67
N GLY A 89 -6.47 6.77 -13.46
CA GLY A 89 -7.65 7.48 -13.97
C GLY A 89 -8.57 7.98 -12.84
N LYS A 90 -8.84 7.13 -11.84
CA LYS A 90 -9.66 7.51 -10.67
C LYS A 90 -8.98 8.59 -9.82
N LEU A 91 -7.68 8.45 -9.56
CA LEU A 91 -6.91 9.46 -8.85
C LEU A 91 -6.84 10.79 -9.62
N GLY A 92 -6.79 10.75 -10.95
CA GLY A 92 -6.88 11.95 -11.79
C GLY A 92 -8.18 12.73 -11.60
N LYS A 93 -9.33 12.03 -11.52
CA LYS A 93 -10.62 12.67 -11.23
C LYS A 93 -10.64 13.29 -9.82
N LEU A 94 -10.13 12.57 -8.83
CA LEU A 94 -10.07 13.04 -7.45
C LEU A 94 -9.11 14.22 -7.28
N ARG A 95 -7.98 14.24 -8.02
CA ARG A 95 -7.10 15.40 -8.13
C ARG A 95 -7.85 16.63 -8.63
N THR A 96 -8.61 16.49 -9.71
CA THR A 96 -9.39 17.62 -10.25
C THR A 96 -10.45 18.10 -9.26
N ARG A 97 -11.07 17.19 -8.52
CA ARG A 97 -12.12 17.52 -7.55
C ARG A 97 -11.60 18.17 -6.25
N PHE A 98 -10.46 17.68 -5.74
CA PHE A 98 -9.99 18.00 -4.39
C PHE A 98 -8.61 18.67 -4.35
N GLY A 99 -7.98 18.90 -5.49
CA GLY A 99 -6.68 19.59 -5.57
C GLY A 99 -5.48 18.75 -5.09
N VAL A 100 -5.68 17.50 -4.68
CA VAL A 100 -4.58 16.61 -4.28
C VAL A 100 -3.69 16.27 -5.46
N ALA A 101 -2.38 16.50 -5.34
CA ALA A 101 -1.44 16.16 -6.39
C ALA A 101 -1.28 14.63 -6.50
N VAL A 102 -1.04 14.11 -7.70
CA VAL A 102 -0.87 12.67 -7.95
C VAL A 102 0.36 12.46 -8.83
N ARG A 103 1.23 11.52 -8.49
CA ARG A 103 2.36 11.09 -9.32
C ARG A 103 2.70 9.62 -9.15
N THR A 104 3.42 9.06 -10.11
CA THR A 104 4.03 7.73 -9.97
C THR A 104 5.38 7.81 -9.25
N ILE A 105 5.80 6.71 -8.66
CA ILE A 105 7.15 6.51 -8.12
C ILE A 105 7.88 5.41 -8.87
N GLY A 106 9.22 5.48 -8.88
CA GLY A 106 10.06 4.44 -9.47
C GLY A 106 10.05 3.14 -8.66
N GLU A 107 10.41 2.04 -9.30
CA GLU A 107 10.37 0.68 -8.73
C GLU A 107 11.19 0.55 -7.43
N ASN A 108 12.42 1.08 -7.41
CA ASN A 108 13.28 1.03 -6.22
C ASN A 108 12.66 1.72 -5.00
N GLU A 109 12.10 2.91 -5.20
CA GLU A 109 11.42 3.66 -4.13
C GLU A 109 10.18 2.90 -3.64
N ALA A 110 9.45 2.33 -4.58
CA ALA A 110 8.26 1.56 -4.30
C ALA A 110 8.60 0.29 -3.47
N MET A 111 9.66 -0.43 -3.84
CA MET A 111 10.19 -1.57 -3.08
C MET A 111 10.62 -1.20 -1.66
N LEU A 112 11.33 -0.07 -1.49
CA LEU A 112 11.73 0.43 -0.17
C LEU A 112 10.51 0.71 0.72
N ARG A 113 9.46 1.32 0.17
CA ARG A 113 8.21 1.59 0.91
C ARG A 113 7.48 0.31 1.30
N SER A 114 7.44 -0.68 0.41
CA SER A 114 6.85 -1.98 0.71
C SER A 114 7.62 -2.69 1.83
N GLY A 115 8.96 -2.65 1.79
CA GLY A 115 9.82 -3.20 2.85
C GLY A 115 9.59 -2.55 4.22
N ARG A 116 9.33 -1.24 4.27
CA ARG A 116 8.96 -0.54 5.52
C ARG A 116 7.62 -1.00 6.10
N LEU A 117 6.76 -1.62 5.29
CA LEU A 117 5.52 -2.26 5.71
C LEU A 117 5.71 -3.75 6.06
N GLY A 118 6.96 -4.24 6.06
CA GLY A 118 7.28 -5.65 6.29
C GLY A 118 6.98 -6.56 5.10
N LEU A 119 6.75 -6.00 3.91
CA LEU A 119 6.43 -6.76 2.71
C LEU A 119 7.71 -7.01 1.89
N PRO A 120 8.06 -8.27 1.56
CA PRO A 120 9.26 -8.58 0.79
C PRO A 120 9.08 -8.45 -0.73
N TRP A 121 7.95 -7.91 -1.18
CA TRP A 121 7.61 -7.65 -2.58
C TRP A 121 6.79 -6.37 -2.69
N ILE A 122 6.62 -5.86 -3.91
CA ILE A 122 5.67 -4.79 -4.21
C ILE A 122 4.53 -5.27 -5.11
N GLY A 123 3.29 -4.96 -4.71
CA GLY A 123 2.14 -5.03 -5.60
C GLY A 123 2.04 -3.79 -6.49
N HIS A 124 1.49 -3.95 -7.69
CA HIS A 124 1.16 -2.84 -8.56
C HIS A 124 -0.35 -2.81 -8.87
N PRO A 125 -1.04 -1.69 -8.64
CA PRO A 125 -0.56 -0.48 -7.97
C PRO A 125 -0.62 -0.59 -6.43
N VAL A 126 0.19 0.21 -5.74
CA VAL A 126 -0.05 0.65 -4.36
C VAL A 126 0.05 2.16 -4.35
N ALA A 127 -0.85 2.84 -3.65
CA ALA A 127 -0.86 4.30 -3.49
C ALA A 127 -0.68 4.70 -2.03
N TRP A 128 0.18 5.70 -1.82
CA TRP A 128 0.46 6.33 -0.55
C TRP A 128 0.10 7.80 -0.59
N LEU A 129 -0.44 8.32 0.51
CA LEU A 129 -0.66 9.73 0.76
C LEU A 129 0.41 10.26 1.71
N ARG A 130 0.95 11.43 1.42
CA ARG A 130 1.84 12.16 2.34
C ARG A 130 1.65 13.68 2.24
N PRO A 131 2.04 14.45 3.26
CA PRO A 131 2.18 15.89 3.13
C PRO A 131 3.22 16.24 2.05
N ALA A 132 3.01 17.35 1.35
CA ALA A 132 3.97 17.81 0.34
C ALA A 132 5.35 18.09 0.95
N GLY A 133 5.39 18.68 2.15
CA GLY A 133 6.60 19.07 2.88
C GLY A 133 7.25 17.99 3.75
N ASP A 134 6.66 16.78 3.84
CA ASP A 134 7.21 15.68 4.64
C ASP A 134 7.18 14.37 3.83
N PRO A 135 8.30 13.97 3.20
CA PRO A 135 8.37 12.76 2.38
C PRO A 135 8.31 11.45 3.19
N ASN A 136 8.57 11.50 4.50
CA ASN A 136 8.71 10.30 5.33
C ASN A 136 7.39 9.87 5.97
N ARG A 137 6.43 10.79 6.09
CA ARG A 137 5.14 10.53 6.71
C ARG A 137 4.12 9.99 5.69
N LEU A 138 4.30 8.72 5.33
CA LEU A 138 3.51 8.02 4.31
C LEU A 138 2.36 7.22 4.95
N ILE A 139 1.16 7.33 4.38
CA ILE A 139 0.01 6.49 4.74
C ILE A 139 -0.45 5.74 3.49
N PRO A 140 -0.50 4.40 3.49
CA PRO A 140 -1.08 3.65 2.37
C PRO A 140 -2.59 3.95 2.29
N ILE A 141 -3.07 4.35 1.12
CA ILE A 141 -4.48 4.69 0.88
C ILE A 141 -5.17 3.77 -0.12
N ALA A 142 -4.41 3.02 -0.92
CA ALA A 142 -4.94 1.99 -1.78
C ALA A 142 -3.88 0.92 -2.05
N ILE A 143 -4.33 -0.32 -2.10
CA ILE A 143 -3.57 -1.41 -2.68
C ILE A 143 -4.47 -1.94 -3.79
N GLY A 144 -3.99 -1.91 -5.03
CA GLY A 144 -4.69 -2.31 -6.25
C GLY A 144 -5.81 -1.40 -6.72
N THR A 145 -6.79 -2.04 -7.37
CA THR A 145 -7.99 -1.38 -7.83
C THR A 145 -9.03 -1.31 -6.70
N ASP A 146 -9.70 -0.16 -6.62
CA ASP A 146 -10.79 0.10 -5.67
C ASP A 146 -11.82 1.02 -6.35
N LEU A 147 -12.98 1.17 -5.74
CA LEU A 147 -14.03 2.08 -6.20
C LEU A 147 -13.63 3.53 -5.93
N GLU A 148 -13.97 4.45 -6.84
CA GLU A 148 -13.65 5.89 -6.70
C GLU A 148 -14.14 6.47 -5.36
N ALA A 149 -15.33 6.07 -4.92
CA ALA A 149 -15.90 6.46 -3.63
C ALA A 149 -15.03 6.02 -2.43
N ASN A 150 -14.48 4.81 -2.51
CA ASN A 150 -13.62 4.25 -1.47
C ASN A 150 -12.25 4.96 -1.46
N LEU A 151 -11.71 5.26 -2.63
CA LEU A 151 -10.48 6.05 -2.76
C LEU A 151 -10.66 7.44 -2.14
N ALA A 152 -11.76 8.12 -2.44
CA ALA A 152 -12.06 9.45 -1.88
C ALA A 152 -12.11 9.41 -0.34
N ARG A 153 -12.80 8.40 0.22
CA ARG A 153 -12.80 8.13 1.67
C ARG A 153 -11.40 7.89 2.22
N ASN A 154 -10.59 7.04 1.58
CA ASN A 154 -9.25 6.72 2.07
C ASN A 154 -8.33 7.95 2.05
N ILE A 155 -8.47 8.82 1.05
CA ILE A 155 -7.76 10.10 0.98
C ILE A 155 -8.19 10.99 2.14
N TYR A 156 -9.49 11.16 2.39
CA TYR A 156 -9.99 11.94 3.53
C TYR A 156 -9.43 11.41 4.85
N LEU A 157 -9.51 10.10 5.07
CA LEU A 157 -8.99 9.49 6.29
C LEU A 157 -7.48 9.71 6.42
N GLY A 158 -6.74 9.56 5.33
CA GLY A 158 -5.32 9.88 5.26
C GLY A 158 -5.05 11.33 5.66
N VAL A 159 -5.75 12.30 5.07
CA VAL A 159 -5.64 13.72 5.41
C VAL A 159 -5.88 13.95 6.90
N LYS A 160 -6.98 13.42 7.47
CA LYS A 160 -7.27 13.55 8.90
C LYS A 160 -6.17 12.97 9.78
N MET A 161 -5.62 11.81 9.42
CA MET A 161 -4.49 11.21 10.14
C MET A 161 -3.22 12.06 10.04
N GLN A 162 -2.97 12.66 8.88
CA GLN A 162 -1.86 13.57 8.68
C GLN A 162 -2.03 14.90 9.44
N THR A 163 -3.24 15.29 9.80
CA THR A 163 -3.52 16.48 10.59
C THR A 163 -3.80 16.17 12.07
N GLY A 164 -3.44 14.98 12.56
CA GLY A 164 -3.43 14.66 14.00
C GLY A 164 -4.56 13.76 14.51
N VAL A 165 -5.48 13.30 13.64
CA VAL A 165 -6.45 12.27 14.04
C VAL A 165 -5.74 10.94 14.22
N ARG A 166 -5.85 10.35 15.42
CA ARG A 166 -5.28 9.02 15.68
C ARG A 166 -5.89 7.99 14.71
N PRO A 167 -5.08 7.09 14.10
CA PRO A 167 -5.58 6.14 13.11
C PRO A 167 -6.79 5.31 13.58
N VAL A 168 -6.73 4.76 14.80
CA VAL A 168 -7.82 3.98 15.39
C VAL A 168 -9.13 4.79 15.52
N VAL A 169 -9.03 6.09 15.79
CA VAL A 169 -10.19 6.98 15.91
C VAL A 169 -10.77 7.27 14.54
N GLY A 170 -9.92 7.59 13.56
CA GLY A 170 -10.35 7.86 12.19
C GLY A 170 -11.05 6.65 11.56
N VAL A 171 -10.46 5.45 11.67
CA VAL A 171 -11.04 4.21 11.14
C VAL A 171 -12.39 3.90 11.81
N ARG A 172 -12.47 4.02 13.14
CA ARG A 172 -13.72 3.77 13.88
C ARG A 172 -14.79 4.80 13.54
N ALA A 173 -14.44 6.08 13.43
CA ALA A 173 -15.35 7.13 13.00
C ALA A 173 -15.87 6.86 11.58
N MET A 174 -15.04 6.25 10.72
CA MET A 174 -15.40 5.92 9.35
C MET A 174 -16.23 4.64 9.22
N ALA A 175 -16.13 3.71 10.17
CA ALA A 175 -16.83 2.43 10.15
C ALA A 175 -18.33 2.52 9.82
N LYS A 176 -19.02 3.52 10.37
CA LYS A 176 -20.46 3.73 10.17
C LYS A 176 -20.83 4.16 8.74
N PHE A 177 -19.87 4.71 8.00
CA PHE A 177 -20.07 5.23 6.64
C PHE A 177 -19.60 4.23 5.56
N THR A 178 -18.80 3.24 5.96
CA THR A 178 -18.21 2.26 5.04
C THR A 178 -18.93 0.93 5.00
N GLY A 179 -19.73 0.62 6.02
CA GLY A 179 -20.29 -0.72 6.20
C GLY A 179 -19.24 -1.81 6.47
N ILE A 180 -17.96 -1.45 6.63
CA ILE A 180 -16.84 -2.40 6.82
C ILE A 180 -16.72 -2.84 8.29
N VAL A 181 -17.37 -2.15 9.22
CA VAL A 181 -17.37 -2.54 10.65
C VAL A 181 -18.77 -2.47 11.23
N GLY A 182 -19.56 -3.50 10.91
CA GLY A 182 -20.76 -3.92 11.63
C GLY A 182 -20.63 -5.41 11.95
N ALA A 183 -20.62 -5.73 13.25
CA ALA A 183 -20.74 -7.03 13.93
C ALA A 183 -20.49 -8.33 13.13
N GLY A 184 -19.58 -9.15 13.65
CA GLY A 184 -19.09 -10.38 13.04
C GLY A 184 -20.16 -11.39 12.60
N LYS A 185 -19.87 -12.01 11.45
CA LYS A 185 -20.04 -13.43 11.16
C LYS A 185 -19.10 -13.74 10.00
N PHE A 186 -17.98 -14.40 10.28
CA PHE A 186 -17.28 -15.16 9.26
C PHE A 186 -18.24 -16.27 8.79
N PRO A 187 -18.64 -16.35 7.50
CA PRO A 187 -19.33 -17.52 7.00
C PRO A 187 -18.26 -18.61 6.78
N GLY A 188 -17.96 -19.39 7.82
CA GLY A 188 -16.87 -20.36 7.72
C GLY A 188 -16.61 -21.26 8.92
N THR A 189 -17.57 -21.46 9.82
CA THR A 189 -17.50 -22.55 10.81
C THR A 189 -18.85 -23.28 10.81
N ARG A 190 -18.92 -24.34 10.02
CA ARG A 190 -19.94 -25.37 10.23
C ARG A 190 -19.46 -26.25 11.39
N ARG A 191 -20.38 -26.53 12.31
CA ARG A 191 -20.25 -27.66 13.25
C ARG A 191 -20.27 -28.97 12.46
#